data_AF-A0A5A7NDL5-F1
#
_entry.id   AF-A0A5A7NDL5-F1
#
_cell.length_a   1.000
_cell.length_b   1.000
_cell.length_c   1.000
_cell.angle_alpha   90.00
_cell.angle_beta   90.00
_cell.angle_gamma   90.00
#
_symmetry.space_group_name_H-M   'P 1'
#
loop_
_entity.id
_entity.type
_entity.pdbx_description
1 polymer ?
#
loop_
_entity_poly.entity_id
_entity_poly.type
_entity_poly.pdbx_seq_one_letter_code
_entity_poly.pdbx_strand_id
1 'polypeptide(L)'
;MLGIEGSTHKVVARLARLAEKAGLDGVVCAPHEISTTRSVAGQDFKLVVPGIRPRGTDAGDQKRVMTPKEAVETGATVIVVGRPITQSDDPVGAAQSIIDAISEPF
;
A
#
# COMPACT_ATOMS: atom_id res chain seq x y z
N MET A 1 -19.69 -11.45 -13.30
CA MET A 1 -18.22 -11.25 -13.25
C MET A 1 -17.92 -10.06 -14.17
N LEU A 2 -17.27 -9.00 -13.70
CA LEU A 2 -16.86 -7.89 -14.56
C LEU A 2 -15.98 -8.47 -15.67
N GLY A 3 -16.31 -8.22 -16.94
CA GLY A 3 -15.68 -8.80 -18.14
C GLY A 3 -14.25 -8.30 -18.37
N ILE A 4 -13.38 -8.57 -17.41
CA ILE A 4 -12.00 -8.12 -17.40
C ILE A 4 -11.13 -9.31 -17.82
N GLU A 5 -10.67 -9.27 -19.06
CA GLU A 5 -9.75 -10.27 -19.61
C GLU A 5 -8.31 -10.06 -19.14
N GLY A 6 -7.62 -11.15 -18.83
CA GLY A 6 -6.19 -11.18 -18.47
C GLY A 6 -5.90 -11.58 -17.02
N SER A 7 -4.62 -11.71 -16.67
CA SER A 7 -4.19 -11.95 -15.29
C SER A 7 -4.35 -10.69 -14.44
N THR A 8 -4.56 -10.85 -13.13
CA THR A 8 -4.72 -9.73 -12.17
C THR A 8 -3.62 -8.68 -12.33
N HIS A 9 -2.37 -9.12 -12.40
CA HIS A 9 -1.22 -8.23 -12.60
C HIS A 9 -1.32 -7.39 -13.89
N LYS A 10 -1.76 -7.99 -15.01
CA LYS A 10 -1.93 -7.25 -16.28
C LYS A 10 -3.06 -6.23 -16.19
N VAL A 11 -4.13 -6.57 -15.49
CA VAL A 11 -5.28 -5.67 -15.28
C VAL A 11 -4.86 -4.48 -14.44
N VAL A 12 -4.18 -4.71 -13.32
CA VAL A 12 -3.68 -3.64 -12.42
C VAL A 12 -2.77 -2.68 -13.18
N ALA A 13 -1.78 -3.21 -13.91
CA ALA A 13 -0.88 -2.39 -14.72
C ALA A 13 -1.64 -1.56 -15.77
N ARG A 14 -2.63 -2.16 -16.44
CA ARG A 14 -3.45 -1.47 -17.45
C ARG A 14 -4.28 -0.34 -16.83
N LEU A 15 -4.94 -0.61 -15.69
CA LEU A 15 -5.78 0.38 -15.02
C LEU A 15 -4.96 1.53 -14.42
N ALA A 16 -3.81 1.23 -13.82
CA ALA A 16 -2.89 2.23 -13.30
C ALA A 16 -2.41 3.18 -14.41
N ARG A 17 -1.99 2.63 -15.54
CA ARG A 17 -1.56 3.41 -16.70
C ARG A 17 -2.72 4.21 -17.32
N LEU A 18 -3.94 3.68 -17.29
CA LEU A 18 -5.11 4.42 -17.77
C LEU A 18 -5.42 5.62 -16.87
N ALA A 19 -5.36 5.44 -15.55
CA ALA A 19 -5.57 6.50 -14.58
C ALA A 19 -4.53 7.62 -14.73
N GLU A 20 -3.25 7.26 -14.87
CA GLU A 20 -2.17 8.21 -15.14
C GLU A 20 -2.41 9.00 -16.43
N LYS A 21 -2.71 8.32 -17.54
CA LYS A 21 -3.02 8.97 -18.83
C LYS A 21 -4.26 9.86 -18.80
N ALA A 22 -5.21 9.57 -17.92
CA ALA A 22 -6.41 10.37 -17.73
C ALA A 22 -6.15 11.61 -16.85
N GLY A 23 -4.92 11.83 -16.39
CA GLY A 23 -4.52 12.99 -15.59
C GLY A 23 -4.96 12.90 -14.12
N LEU A 24 -5.23 11.69 -13.60
CA LEU A 24 -5.49 11.52 -12.17
C LEU A 24 -4.20 11.63 -11.37
N ASP A 25 -4.32 11.99 -10.09
CA ASP A 25 -3.17 12.12 -9.19
C ASP A 25 -2.59 10.78 -8.72
N GLY A 26 -3.35 9.68 -8.78
CA GLY A 26 -2.95 8.43 -8.16
C GLY A 26 -4.01 7.33 -8.19
N VAL A 27 -3.69 6.19 -7.58
CA VAL A 27 -4.57 5.03 -7.42
C VAL A 27 -4.45 4.39 -6.04
N VAL A 28 -5.47 3.62 -5.69
CA VAL A 28 -5.42 2.67 -4.57
C VAL A 28 -5.03 1.29 -5.10
N CYS A 29 -4.04 0.64 -4.50
CA CYS A 29 -3.63 -0.72 -4.88
C CYS A 29 -3.24 -1.57 -3.67
N ALA A 30 -3.19 -2.89 -3.85
CA ALA A 30 -2.77 -3.80 -2.80
C ALA A 30 -1.24 -3.73 -2.57
N PRO A 31 -0.73 -4.14 -1.40
CA PRO A 31 0.70 -4.02 -1.10
C PRO A 31 1.63 -4.75 -2.08
N HIS A 32 1.21 -5.90 -2.60
CA HIS A 32 2.00 -6.68 -3.57
C HIS A 32 1.92 -6.13 -5.01
N GLU A 33 1.12 -5.09 -5.24
CA GLU A 33 0.93 -4.46 -6.55
C GLU A 33 1.73 -3.15 -6.67
N ILE A 34 2.38 -2.69 -5.60
CA ILE A 34 3.10 -1.41 -5.56
C ILE A 34 4.16 -1.35 -6.66
N SER A 35 5.06 -2.34 -6.73
CA SER A 35 6.15 -2.34 -7.72
C SER A 35 5.62 -2.29 -9.16
N THR A 36 4.62 -3.11 -9.46
CA THR A 36 3.97 -3.14 -10.78
C THR A 36 3.34 -1.79 -11.11
N THR A 37 2.58 -1.22 -10.18
CA THR A 37 1.88 0.05 -10.37
C THR A 37 2.87 1.19 -10.55
N ARG A 38 3.91 1.24 -9.72
CA ARG A 38 4.99 2.23 -9.78
C ARG A 38 5.73 2.19 -11.13
N SER A 39 6.04 0.99 -11.62
CA SER A 39 6.76 0.82 -12.89
C SER A 39 6.00 1.33 -14.12
N VAL A 40 4.67 1.40 -14.07
CA VAL A 40 3.85 1.83 -15.22
C VAL A 40 3.32 3.25 -15.11
N ALA A 41 3.21 3.80 -13.90
CA ALA A 41 2.63 5.12 -13.65
C ALA A 41 3.68 6.19 -13.28
N GLY A 42 4.94 5.83 -13.07
CA GLY A 42 6.02 6.79 -12.78
C GLY A 42 6.08 7.22 -11.31
N GLN A 43 7.07 8.04 -10.95
CA GLN A 43 7.38 8.39 -9.55
C GLN A 43 6.41 9.40 -8.92
N ASP A 44 5.88 10.33 -9.72
CA ASP A 44 5.02 11.42 -9.23
C ASP A 44 3.57 10.96 -8.97
N PHE A 45 3.19 9.78 -9.46
CA PHE A 45 1.85 9.22 -9.31
C PHE A 45 1.63 8.69 -7.89
N LYS A 46 0.57 9.12 -7.20
CA LYS A 46 0.36 8.75 -5.79
C LYS A 46 -0.14 7.30 -5.69
N LEU A 47 0.53 6.50 -4.87
CA LEU A 47 0.10 5.14 -4.54
C LEU A 47 -0.42 5.10 -3.10
N VAL A 48 -1.72 4.90 -2.96
CA VAL A 48 -2.40 4.75 -1.67
C VAL A 48 -2.59 3.26 -1.37
N VAL A 49 -1.96 2.77 -0.31
CA VAL A 49 -1.83 1.33 -0.04
C VAL A 49 -2.48 0.96 1.29
N PRO A 50 -3.70 0.39 1.27
CA PRO A 50 -4.33 -0.17 2.47
C PRO A 50 -3.81 -1.58 2.78
N GLY A 51 -4.11 -2.03 4.00
CA GLY A 51 -3.77 -3.39 4.44
C GLY A 51 -2.32 -3.55 4.92
N ILE A 52 -1.65 -2.44 5.21
CA ILE A 52 -0.33 -2.42 5.84
C ILE A 52 -0.46 -2.76 7.32
N ARG A 53 0.45 -3.59 7.85
CA ARG A 53 0.46 -3.90 9.28
C ARG A 53 1.87 -3.89 9.89
N PRO A 54 2.03 -3.33 11.09
CA PRO A 54 3.29 -3.39 11.82
C PRO A 54 3.65 -4.82 12.22
N ARG A 55 4.96 -5.08 12.38
CA ARG A 55 5.46 -6.34 12.96
C ARG A 55 4.90 -6.51 14.38
N GLY A 56 4.54 -7.73 14.75
CA GLY A 56 4.04 -8.06 16.09
C GLY A 56 2.53 -7.85 16.32
N THR A 57 1.78 -7.40 15.30
CA THR A 57 0.31 -7.35 15.38
C THR A 57 -0.30 -8.65 14.85
N ASP A 58 -1.36 -9.14 15.52
CA ASP A 58 -1.95 -10.44 15.23
C ASP A 58 -2.46 -10.53 13.77
N ALA A 59 -2.10 -11.61 13.07
CA ALA A 59 -2.24 -11.70 11.61
C ALA A 59 -3.71 -11.77 11.15
N GLY A 60 -4.61 -12.30 11.99
CA GLY A 60 -6.02 -12.55 11.62
C GLY A 60 -6.16 -13.20 10.23
N ASP A 61 -7.24 -12.90 9.52
CA ASP A 61 -7.59 -13.56 8.23
C ASP A 61 -6.81 -13.07 6.99
N GLN A 62 -5.74 -12.28 7.13
CA GLN A 62 -5.02 -11.76 5.96
C GLN A 62 -3.65 -12.42 5.80
N LYS A 63 -3.57 -13.39 4.87
CA LYS A 63 -2.36 -14.17 4.55
C LYS A 63 -1.22 -13.42 3.84
N ARG A 64 -1.35 -12.12 3.58
CA ARG A 64 -0.36 -11.36 2.77
C ARG A 64 -0.20 -9.94 3.32
N VAL A 65 0.65 -9.81 4.33
CA VAL A 65 0.88 -8.57 5.07
C VAL A 65 2.23 -8.00 4.68
N MET A 66 2.25 -6.72 4.28
CA MET A 66 3.46 -5.93 4.08
C MET A 66 3.60 -4.96 5.25
N THR A 67 4.81 -4.79 5.75
CA THR A 67 5.09 -3.84 6.84
C THR A 67 5.08 -2.39 6.34
N PRO A 68 4.89 -1.39 7.23
CA PRO A 68 4.98 0.02 6.87
C PRO A 68 6.29 0.37 6.13
N LYS A 69 7.42 -0.10 6.65
CA LYS A 69 8.75 0.12 6.08
C LYS A 69 8.87 -0.46 4.67
N GLU A 70 8.53 -1.74 4.51
CA GLU A 70 8.57 -2.41 3.19
C GLU A 70 7.66 -1.70 2.16
N ALA A 71 6.49 -1.22 2.57
CA ALA A 71 5.58 -0.53 1.67
C ALA A 71 6.16 0.79 1.15
N VAL A 72 6.75 1.60 2.03
CA VAL A 72 7.42 2.84 1.66
C VAL A 72 8.62 2.55 0.76
N GLU A 73 9.45 1.57 1.12
CA GLU A 73 10.62 1.14 0.33
C GLU A 73 10.23 0.63 -1.07
N THR A 74 9.08 -0.04 -1.19
CA THR A 74 8.56 -0.53 -2.48
C THR A 74 7.99 0.60 -3.35
N GLY A 75 7.75 1.78 -2.77
CA GLY A 75 7.30 2.98 -3.47
C GLY A 75 5.86 3.39 -3.17
N ALA A 76 5.28 2.99 -2.04
CA ALA A 76 4.01 3.56 -1.57
C ALA A 76 4.17 5.05 -1.27
N THR A 77 3.19 5.87 -1.65
CA THR A 77 3.16 7.30 -1.30
C THR A 77 2.38 7.52 0.00
N VAL A 78 1.31 6.75 0.20
CA VAL A 78 0.47 6.80 1.39
C VAL A 78 0.19 5.37 1.83
N ILE A 79 0.42 5.07 3.11
CA ILE A 79 -0.01 3.81 3.73
C ILE A 79 -1.26 4.05 4.55
N VAL A 80 -2.23 3.13 4.46
CA VAL A 80 -3.47 3.21 5.25
C VAL A 80 -3.46 2.09 6.29
N VAL A 81 -3.33 2.50 7.56
CA VAL A 81 -3.30 1.61 8.71
C VAL A 81 -4.56 1.84 9.56
N GLY A 82 -5.36 0.79 9.76
CA GLY A 82 -6.61 0.86 10.50
C GLY A 82 -6.51 0.20 11.88
N ARG A 83 -7.01 -1.04 11.98
CA ARG A 83 -7.08 -1.82 13.24
C ARG A 83 -5.81 -1.82 14.10
N PRO A 84 -4.58 -1.94 13.54
CA PRO A 84 -3.36 -1.86 14.34
C PRO A 84 -3.23 -0.59 15.20
N ILE A 85 -3.86 0.52 14.78
CA ILE A 85 -3.90 1.77 15.55
C ILE A 85 -5.20 1.83 16.36
N THR A 86 -6.34 1.67 15.70
CA THR A 86 -7.65 1.95 16.33
C THR A 86 -8.09 0.94 17.38
N GLN A 87 -7.48 -0.25 17.39
CA GLN A 87 -7.76 -1.32 18.37
C GLN A 87 -6.58 -1.59 19.31
N SER A 88 -5.55 -0.72 19.28
CA SER A 88 -4.44 -0.78 20.25
C SER A 88 -4.90 -0.25 21.61
N ASP A 89 -4.34 -0.80 22.69
CA ASP A 89 -4.51 -0.26 24.05
C ASP A 89 -3.89 1.15 24.18
N ASP A 90 -2.90 1.46 23.34
CA ASP A 90 -2.32 2.79 23.17
C ASP A 90 -2.29 3.16 21.68
N PRO A 91 -3.34 3.83 21.15
CA PRO A 91 -3.38 4.25 19.75
C PRO A 91 -2.31 5.26 19.36
N VAL A 92 -1.93 6.15 20.29
CA VAL A 92 -0.91 7.18 20.04
C VAL A 92 0.46 6.51 19.95
N GLY A 93 0.80 5.63 20.90
CA GLY A 93 2.03 4.86 20.87
C GLY A 93 2.12 3.93 19.66
N ALA A 94 1.01 3.31 19.25
CA ALA A 94 0.96 2.49 18.03
C ALA A 94 1.21 3.31 16.76
N ALA A 95 0.59 4.49 16.63
CA ALA A 95 0.85 5.40 15.52
C ALA A 95 2.29 5.90 15.51
N GLN A 96 2.83 6.27 16.67
CA GLN A 96 4.22 6.72 16.79
C GLN A 96 5.20 5.62 16.39
N SER A 97 4.99 4.38 16.84
CA SER A 97 5.84 3.24 16.46
C SER A 97 5.86 2.99 14.95
N ILE A 98 4.74 3.24 14.26
CA ILE A 98 4.67 3.15 12.79
C ILE A 98 5.48 4.27 12.14
N ILE A 99 5.38 5.50 12.66
CA ILE A 99 6.13 6.66 12.17
C ILE A 99 7.63 6.43 12.36
N ASP A 100 8.04 5.92 13.52
CA ASP A 100 9.44 5.63 13.81
C ASP A 100 9.97 4.56 12.85
N ALA A 101 9.21 3.48 12.62
CA ALA A 101 9.59 2.41 11.70
C ALA A 101 9.77 2.87 10.23
N ILE A 102 9.10 3.94 9.80
CA ILE A 102 9.28 4.52 8.45
C ILE A 102 10.29 5.67 8.41
N SER A 103 10.65 6.25 9.56
CA SER A 103 11.55 7.40 9.66
C SER A 103 12.99 7.02 10.00
N GLU A 104 13.24 5.79 10.47
CA GLU A 104 14.60 5.29 10.72
C GLU A 104 15.48 5.40 9.46
N PRO A 105 16.59 6.15 9.52
CA PRO A 105 17.53 6.25 8.40
C PRO A 105 18.21 4.91 8.12
N PHE A 106 18.57 4.72 6.86
CA PHE A 106 19.25 3.53 6.34
C PHE A 106 20.66 3.37 6.91
#